data_AF-A0A956H891-F1
#
_entry.id   AF-A0A956H891-F1
#
_cell.length_a   1.000
_cell.length_b   1.000
_cell.length_c   1.000
_cell.angle_alpha   90.00
_cell.angle_beta   90.00
_cell.angle_gamma   90.00
#
_symmetry.space_group_name_H-M   'P 1'
#
loop_
_entity.id
_entity.type
_entity.pdbx_description
1 polymer ?
#
loop_
_entity_poly.entity_id
_entity_poly.type
_entity_poly.pdbx_seq_one_letter_code
_entity_poly.pdbx_strand_id
1 'polypeptide(L)'
;MDQLIACLSIVAFVVVLFWLGDRTLGREQRRELGGWLLDDLPAEARVDALPRTFIEWFDRLFRTRAVRVAGITLHLPRFGRSALASFLALVAAFVVWIANKGGLSQPPTSGTNIGLLLLLYGSATVATNIIPDYLSLIESRYVLGRMSETRSLLGKLAWLAVDAVATCTIVFMFLWFSGWLLLPLVPENSLYAVGCLTRDNYDFARMVDITVAGLTFSTPPGTLNYDVSGIYIFSSFFTSFWVWLYLGSSLLVRGAGLLPPLRSFLRRACRVDDFPLRVLAVISGLVALGLFLLPPLVRPLLPAERQGTNGMEGNAHDIDLCRERELERMRQYMVGDGRF
;
A
#
# COMPACT_ATOMS: atom_id res chain seq x y z
N MET A 1 -11.77 15.46 -11.90
CA MET A 1 -10.68 15.19 -12.87
C MET A 1 -9.52 14.49 -12.19
N ASP A 2 -9.05 15.00 -11.06
CA ASP A 2 -7.89 14.50 -10.31
C ASP A 2 -7.99 13.02 -9.92
N GLN A 3 -9.14 12.61 -9.35
CA GLN A 3 -9.40 11.21 -9.02
C GLN A 3 -9.34 10.27 -10.24
N LEU A 4 -9.80 10.72 -11.41
CA LEU A 4 -9.71 9.93 -12.65
C LEU A 4 -8.24 9.72 -13.04
N ILE A 5 -7.41 10.77 -12.93
CA ILE A 5 -5.97 10.70 -13.23
C ILE A 5 -5.28 9.72 -12.29
N ALA A 6 -5.57 9.78 -10.98
CA ALA A 6 -5.04 8.82 -10.01
C ALA A 6 -5.47 7.39 -10.32
N CYS A 7 -6.76 7.17 -10.61
CA CYS A 7 -7.28 5.87 -11.00
C CYS A 7 -6.56 5.31 -12.23
N LEU A 8 -6.47 6.11 -13.30
CA LEU A 8 -5.81 5.70 -14.54
C LEU A 8 -4.32 5.42 -14.31
N SER A 9 -3.66 6.18 -13.43
CA SER A 9 -2.26 5.97 -13.08
C SER A 9 -2.04 4.66 -12.34
N ILE A 10 -2.87 4.33 -11.32
CA ILE A 10 -2.81 3.04 -10.62
C ILE A 10 -3.07 1.89 -11.60
N VAL A 11 -4.15 1.98 -12.37
CA VAL A 11 -4.55 0.91 -13.31
C VAL A 11 -3.45 0.69 -14.35
N ALA A 12 -2.92 1.77 -14.93
CA ALA A 12 -1.81 1.69 -15.88
C ALA A 12 -0.56 1.06 -15.24
N PHE A 13 -0.22 1.46 -14.01
CA PHE A 13 0.92 0.91 -13.28
C PHE A 13 0.77 -0.61 -13.04
N VAL A 14 -0.39 -1.05 -12.53
CA VAL A 14 -0.70 -2.48 -12.33
C VAL A 14 -0.62 -3.24 -13.66
N VAL A 15 -1.26 -2.74 -14.72
CA VAL A 15 -1.26 -3.40 -16.04
C VAL A 15 0.15 -3.52 -16.60
N VAL A 16 0.95 -2.46 -16.53
CA VAL A 16 2.34 -2.44 -17.02
C VAL A 16 3.19 -3.45 -16.25
N LEU A 17 3.04 -3.56 -14.93
CA LEU A 17 3.79 -4.52 -14.12
C LEU A 17 3.53 -5.97 -14.53
N PHE A 18 2.27 -6.37 -14.68
CA PHE A 18 1.92 -7.71 -15.14
C PHE A 18 2.37 -7.97 -16.58
N TRP A 19 2.27 -6.96 -17.45
CA TRP A 19 2.73 -7.07 -18.83
C TRP A 19 4.25 -7.21 -18.95
N LEU A 20 5.01 -6.48 -18.13
CA LEU A 20 6.46 -6.68 -18.00
C LEU A 20 6.76 -8.07 -17.45
N GLY A 21 5.97 -8.54 -16.48
CA GLY A 21 6.07 -9.90 -15.96
C GLY A 21 5.89 -10.96 -17.03
N ASP A 22 4.87 -10.83 -17.87
CA ASP A 22 4.61 -11.71 -19.01
C ASP A 22 5.84 -11.81 -19.93
N ARG A 23 6.51 -10.69 -20.21
CA ARG A 23 7.73 -10.68 -21.04
C ARG A 23 8.90 -11.42 -20.39
N THR A 24 9.00 -11.39 -19.06
CA THR A 24 10.09 -12.06 -18.31
C THR A 24 9.82 -13.54 -18.03
N LEU A 25 8.57 -13.98 -18.17
CA LEU A 25 8.18 -15.36 -17.90
C LEU A 25 8.61 -16.29 -19.05
N GLY A 26 9.16 -17.46 -18.70
CA GLY A 26 9.59 -18.46 -19.68
C GLY A 26 8.39 -19.12 -20.37
N ARG A 27 8.61 -19.72 -21.54
CA ARG A 27 7.53 -20.34 -22.33
C ARG A 27 6.84 -21.49 -21.59
N GLU A 28 7.60 -22.28 -20.84
CA GLU A 28 7.09 -23.40 -20.05
C GLU A 28 6.18 -22.91 -18.92
N GLN A 29 6.64 -21.95 -18.12
CA GLN A 29 5.84 -21.34 -17.04
C GLN A 29 4.57 -20.66 -17.56
N ARG A 30 4.61 -20.06 -18.77
CA ARG A 30 3.40 -19.50 -19.40
C ARG A 30 2.37 -20.60 -19.70
N ARG A 31 2.82 -21.73 -20.25
CA ARG A 31 1.93 -22.86 -20.54
C ARG A 31 1.37 -23.48 -19.27
N GLU A 32 2.20 -23.63 -18.24
CA GLU A 32 1.74 -24.12 -16.93
C GLU A 32 0.71 -23.17 -16.31
N LEU A 33 0.99 -21.87 -16.27
CA LEU A 33 0.04 -20.89 -15.74
C LEU A 33 -1.24 -20.80 -16.59
N GLY A 34 -1.13 -20.81 -17.92
CA GLY A 34 -2.28 -20.80 -18.82
C GLY A 34 -3.17 -22.03 -18.66
N GLY A 35 -2.56 -23.22 -18.63
CA GLY A 35 -3.26 -24.47 -18.36
C GLY A 35 -3.89 -24.52 -16.97
N TRP A 36 -3.25 -23.91 -15.96
CA TRP A 36 -3.84 -23.76 -14.63
C TRP A 36 -5.09 -22.87 -14.66
N LEU A 37 -5.02 -21.73 -15.36
CA LEU A 37 -6.12 -20.76 -15.46
C LEU A 37 -7.34 -21.33 -16.20
N LEU A 38 -7.12 -22.20 -17.18
CA LEU A 38 -8.19 -22.86 -17.96
C LEU A 38 -8.64 -24.22 -17.39
N ASP A 39 -8.10 -24.62 -16.24
CA ASP A 39 -8.34 -25.92 -15.57
C ASP A 39 -7.94 -27.15 -16.41
N ASP A 40 -6.98 -27.00 -17.32
CA ASP A 40 -6.49 -28.08 -18.20
C ASP A 40 -5.41 -28.95 -17.55
N LEU A 41 -4.82 -28.51 -16.43
CA LEU A 41 -3.76 -29.25 -15.74
C LEU A 41 -4.30 -30.38 -14.83
N PRO A 42 -3.56 -31.51 -14.74
CA PRO A 42 -3.85 -32.57 -13.79
C PRO A 42 -3.81 -32.05 -12.34
N ALA A 43 -4.59 -32.68 -11.46
CA ALA A 43 -4.83 -32.22 -10.09
C ALA A 43 -3.54 -32.06 -9.27
N GLU A 44 -2.50 -32.85 -9.54
CA GLU A 44 -1.21 -32.80 -8.86
C GLU A 44 -0.39 -31.57 -9.27
N ALA A 45 -0.27 -31.27 -10.57
CA ALA A 45 0.44 -30.08 -11.07
C ALA A 45 -0.29 -28.76 -10.75
N ARG A 46 -1.59 -28.85 -10.46
CA ARG A 46 -2.50 -27.71 -10.22
C ARG A 46 -2.23 -27.00 -8.89
N VAL A 47 -1.70 -27.68 -7.89
CA VAL A 47 -1.54 -27.08 -6.56
C VAL A 47 -0.36 -26.11 -6.55
N ASP A 48 0.74 -26.44 -7.22
CA ASP A 48 2.01 -25.73 -7.00
C ASP A 48 2.30 -24.68 -8.08
N ALA A 49 1.65 -24.79 -9.24
CA ALA A 49 1.93 -23.94 -10.41
C ALA A 49 1.81 -22.44 -10.12
N LEU A 50 0.76 -22.01 -9.42
CA LEU A 50 0.49 -20.58 -9.19
C LEU A 50 1.51 -19.92 -8.24
N PRO A 51 1.71 -20.39 -6.99
CA PRO A 51 2.70 -19.81 -6.10
C PRO A 51 4.12 -19.88 -6.68
N ARG A 52 4.47 -21.00 -7.32
CA ARG A 52 5.80 -21.20 -7.91
C ARG A 52 6.06 -20.26 -9.07
N THR A 53 5.10 -20.11 -9.99
CA THR A 53 5.23 -19.18 -11.13
C THR A 53 5.42 -17.75 -10.64
N PHE A 54 4.69 -17.35 -9.59
CA PHE A 54 4.86 -16.03 -8.99
C PHE A 54 6.24 -15.86 -8.35
N ILE A 55 6.71 -16.83 -7.55
CA ILE A 55 8.04 -16.78 -6.92
C ILE A 55 9.14 -16.68 -7.98
N GLU A 56 9.08 -17.50 -9.03
CA GLU A 56 10.08 -17.47 -10.11
C GLU A 56 10.08 -16.13 -10.84
N TRP A 57 8.90 -15.57 -11.11
CA TRP A 57 8.78 -14.25 -11.70
C TRP A 57 9.33 -13.15 -10.78
N PHE A 58 8.94 -13.18 -9.51
CA PHE A 58 9.41 -12.26 -8.48
C PHE A 58 10.94 -12.31 -8.33
N ASP A 59 11.50 -13.52 -8.27
CA ASP A 59 12.93 -13.77 -8.18
C ASP A 59 13.70 -13.20 -9.38
N ARG A 60 13.15 -13.34 -10.61
CA ARG A 60 13.72 -12.74 -11.82
C ARG A 60 13.64 -11.22 -11.81
N LEU A 61 12.51 -10.68 -11.37
CA LEU A 61 12.28 -9.24 -11.31
C LEU A 61 13.24 -8.58 -10.32
N PHE A 62 13.37 -9.12 -9.12
CA PHE A 62 14.23 -8.55 -8.08
C PHE A 62 15.66 -9.08 -8.07
N ARG A 63 15.99 -10.06 -8.92
CA ARG A 63 17.30 -10.76 -8.96
C ARG A 63 17.69 -11.25 -7.58
N THR A 64 16.85 -12.09 -6.99
CA THR A 64 17.09 -12.63 -5.65
C THR A 64 18.34 -13.49 -5.61
N ARG A 65 19.04 -13.44 -4.48
CA ARG A 65 20.24 -14.22 -4.20
C ARG A 65 20.02 -15.02 -2.93
N ALA A 66 20.34 -16.30 -2.95
CA ALA A 66 20.32 -17.12 -1.75
C ALA A 66 21.52 -16.76 -0.85
N VAL A 67 21.24 -16.45 0.40
CA VAL A 67 22.21 -16.14 1.45
C VAL A 67 21.89 -17.02 2.65
N ARG A 68 22.88 -17.76 3.15
CA ARG A 68 22.70 -18.61 4.33
C ARG A 68 23.03 -17.80 5.59
N VAL A 69 22.05 -17.57 6.46
CA VAL A 69 22.19 -16.86 7.72
C VAL A 69 21.74 -17.78 8.85
N ALA A 70 22.62 -18.06 9.81
CA ALA A 70 22.33 -18.95 10.95
C ALA A 70 21.75 -20.33 10.55
N GLY A 71 22.22 -20.90 9.44
CA GLY A 71 21.74 -22.18 8.92
C GLY A 71 20.45 -22.12 8.09
N ILE A 72 19.77 -20.96 8.06
CA ILE A 72 18.57 -20.73 7.26
C ILE A 72 18.97 -20.12 5.91
N THR A 73 18.49 -20.70 4.80
CA THR A 73 18.68 -20.13 3.47
C THR A 73 17.64 -19.04 3.22
N LEU A 74 18.06 -17.78 3.24
CA LEU A 74 17.23 -16.62 2.93
C LEU A 74 17.44 -16.19 1.48
N HIS A 75 16.37 -15.90 0.75
CA HIS A 75 16.46 -15.39 -0.61
C HIS A 75 16.26 -13.87 -0.59
N LEU A 76 17.36 -13.13 -0.66
CA LEU A 76 17.36 -11.69 -0.53
C LEU A 76 17.26 -11.02 -1.91
N PRO A 77 16.27 -10.14 -2.13
CA PRO A 77 16.18 -9.36 -3.36
C PRO A 77 17.32 -8.34 -3.44
N ARG A 78 17.73 -7.97 -4.66
CA ARG A 78 18.76 -6.95 -4.84
C ARG A 78 18.22 -5.60 -4.39
N PHE A 79 18.78 -5.07 -3.31
CA PHE A 79 18.35 -3.83 -2.67
C PHE A 79 18.01 -2.70 -3.63
N GLY A 80 18.87 -2.40 -4.62
CA GLY A 80 18.60 -1.31 -5.57
C GLY A 80 17.34 -1.50 -6.43
N ARG A 81 16.92 -2.73 -6.74
CA ARG A 81 15.66 -2.99 -7.45
C ARG A 81 14.45 -2.89 -6.53
N SER A 82 14.59 -3.37 -5.30
CA SER A 82 13.58 -3.22 -4.26
C SER A 82 13.34 -1.74 -3.94
N ALA A 83 14.40 -0.98 -3.68
CA ALA A 83 14.33 0.45 -3.41
C ALA A 83 13.69 1.23 -4.58
N LEU A 84 13.99 0.87 -5.82
CA LEU A 84 13.33 1.46 -6.99
C LEU A 84 11.83 1.13 -7.02
N ALA A 85 11.44 -0.11 -6.75
CA ALA A 85 10.03 -0.49 -6.71
C ALA A 85 9.27 0.24 -5.59
N SER A 86 9.85 0.31 -4.40
CA SER A 86 9.32 1.09 -3.27
C SER A 86 9.19 2.57 -3.59
N PHE A 87 10.20 3.16 -4.23
CA PHE A 87 10.14 4.55 -4.65
C PHE A 87 9.01 4.79 -5.66
N LEU A 88 8.83 3.90 -6.63
CA LEU A 88 7.72 4.00 -7.59
C LEU A 88 6.35 3.82 -6.91
N ALA A 89 6.24 2.89 -5.96
CA ALA A 89 5.02 2.69 -5.18
C ALA A 89 4.69 3.91 -4.32
N LEU A 90 5.70 4.51 -3.69
CA LEU A 90 5.59 5.76 -2.94
C LEU A 90 5.11 6.91 -3.82
N VAL A 91 5.71 7.09 -5.00
CA VAL A 91 5.27 8.11 -5.97
C VAL A 91 3.82 7.88 -6.39
N ALA A 92 3.42 6.63 -6.66
CA ALA A 92 2.04 6.30 -7.01
C ALA A 92 1.08 6.64 -5.86
N ALA A 93 1.38 6.23 -4.63
CA ALA A 93 0.58 6.53 -3.44
C ALA A 93 0.49 8.05 -3.18
N PHE A 94 1.59 8.78 -3.39
CA PHE A 94 1.62 10.24 -3.28
C PHE A 94 0.74 10.93 -4.32
N VAL A 95 0.77 10.48 -5.58
CA VAL A 95 -0.13 11.00 -6.63
C VAL A 95 -1.59 10.77 -6.27
N VAL A 96 -1.92 9.59 -5.73
CA VAL A 96 -3.28 9.27 -5.28
C VAL A 96 -3.70 10.17 -4.12
N TRP A 97 -2.82 10.38 -3.15
CA TRP A 97 -3.07 11.27 -2.03
C TRP A 97 -3.31 12.72 -2.49
N ILE A 98 -2.44 13.30 -3.32
CA ILE A 98 -2.62 14.65 -3.88
C ILE A 98 -3.93 14.74 -4.66
N ALA A 99 -4.22 13.74 -5.50
CA ALA A 99 -5.45 13.72 -6.29
C ALA A 99 -6.70 13.63 -5.42
N ASN A 100 -6.66 12.89 -4.31
CA ASN A 100 -7.76 12.80 -3.36
C ASN A 100 -7.99 14.13 -2.62
N LYS A 101 -6.91 14.89 -2.39
CA LYS A 101 -6.98 16.24 -1.85
C LYS A 101 -7.40 17.31 -2.87
N GLY A 102 -7.56 16.97 -4.15
CA GLY A 102 -7.82 17.99 -5.17
C GLY A 102 -6.63 18.94 -5.38
N GLY A 103 -5.43 18.56 -4.94
CA GLY A 103 -4.22 19.38 -5.05
C GLY A 103 -3.72 19.58 -6.49
N LEU A 104 -4.27 18.84 -7.47
CA LEU A 104 -3.97 19.07 -8.89
C LEU A 104 -4.85 20.18 -9.49
N SER A 105 -5.98 20.51 -8.85
CA SER A 105 -6.95 21.49 -9.36
C SER A 105 -6.96 22.81 -8.58
N GLN A 106 -6.44 22.85 -7.36
CA GLN A 106 -6.35 24.07 -6.55
C GLN A 106 -4.90 24.59 -6.47
N PRO A 107 -4.65 25.90 -6.70
CA PRO A 107 -3.32 26.46 -6.48
C PRO A 107 -2.93 26.33 -5.01
N PRO A 108 -1.64 26.07 -4.69
CA PRO A 108 -1.19 25.95 -3.31
C PRO A 108 -1.56 27.20 -2.53
N THR A 109 -2.36 27.03 -1.47
CA THR A 109 -2.67 28.13 -0.55
C THR A 109 -1.40 28.53 0.19
N SER A 110 -1.23 29.82 0.46
CA SER A 110 -0.03 30.46 1.02
C SER A 110 0.44 29.92 2.39
N GLY A 111 -0.34 29.05 3.04
CA GLY A 111 0.02 28.41 4.31
C GLY A 111 0.65 27.01 4.19
N THR A 112 0.57 26.37 3.03
CA THR A 112 1.09 24.99 2.87
C THR A 112 2.55 25.05 2.44
N ASN A 113 3.49 24.97 3.39
CA ASN A 113 4.91 24.87 3.06
C ASN A 113 5.20 23.46 2.52
N ILE A 114 4.87 23.23 1.25
CA ILE A 114 5.08 21.99 0.53
C ILE A 114 6.55 21.55 0.62
N GLY A 115 7.49 22.49 0.68
CA GLY A 115 8.91 22.21 0.89
C GLY A 115 9.20 21.61 2.28
N LEU A 116 8.59 22.14 3.34
CA LEU A 116 8.69 21.57 4.69
C LEU A 116 8.01 20.21 4.75
N LEU A 117 6.82 20.04 4.15
CA LEU A 117 6.16 18.73 4.04
C LEU A 117 7.04 17.73 3.27
N LEU A 118 7.57 18.10 2.11
CA LEU A 118 8.49 17.26 1.34
C LEU A 118 9.81 17.01 2.07
N LEU A 119 10.29 17.90 2.93
CA LEU A 119 11.52 17.67 3.67
C LEU A 119 11.26 16.76 4.88
N LEU A 120 10.24 17.06 5.68
CA LEU A 120 9.86 16.31 6.89
C LEU A 120 9.35 14.92 6.52
N TYR A 121 8.46 14.85 5.53
CA TYR A 121 7.91 13.59 5.01
C TYR A 121 8.70 13.02 3.85
N GLY A 122 9.68 13.69 3.23
CA GLY A 122 10.48 13.10 2.13
C GLY A 122 11.83 12.54 2.57
N SER A 123 12.52 13.20 3.51
CA SER A 123 13.79 12.69 4.03
C SER A 123 13.58 11.52 4.99
N ALA A 124 12.57 11.61 5.85
CA ALA A 124 12.15 10.49 6.69
C ALA A 124 11.64 9.33 5.83
N THR A 125 10.86 9.60 4.78
CA THR A 125 10.21 8.55 3.97
C THR A 125 11.17 7.69 3.19
N VAL A 126 12.32 8.18 2.74
CA VAL A 126 13.32 7.29 2.14
C VAL A 126 13.76 6.21 3.14
N ALA A 127 14.01 6.57 4.40
CA ALA A 127 14.42 5.60 5.43
C ALA A 127 13.24 4.78 5.98
N THR A 128 12.10 5.42 6.24
CA THR A 128 10.92 4.82 6.87
C THR A 128 10.01 4.09 5.90
N ASN A 129 10.32 4.09 4.60
CA ASN A 129 9.56 3.37 3.58
C ASN A 129 10.41 2.27 2.93
N ILE A 130 11.64 2.59 2.48
CA ILE A 130 12.48 1.60 1.78
C ILE A 130 12.83 0.40 2.69
N ILE A 131 13.10 0.66 3.97
CA ILE A 131 13.44 -0.42 4.91
C ILE A 131 12.24 -1.34 5.18
N PRO A 132 11.07 -0.85 5.65
CA PRO A 132 9.93 -1.73 5.89
C PRO A 132 9.45 -2.43 4.62
N ASP A 133 9.49 -1.78 3.45
CA ASP A 133 9.17 -2.42 2.19
C ASP A 133 10.14 -3.56 1.85
N TYR A 134 11.44 -3.35 2.06
CA TYR A 134 12.44 -4.38 1.83
C TYR A 134 12.23 -5.59 2.75
N LEU A 135 11.86 -5.34 4.01
CA LEU A 135 11.51 -6.41 4.95
C LEU A 135 10.21 -7.12 4.55
N SER A 136 9.18 -6.38 4.13
CA SER A 136 7.94 -6.94 3.60
C SER A 136 8.20 -7.79 2.35
N LEU A 137 9.07 -7.38 1.42
CA LEU A 137 9.46 -8.20 0.26
C LEU A 137 10.06 -9.56 0.67
N ILE A 138 10.94 -9.57 1.66
CA ILE A 138 11.57 -10.80 2.17
C ILE A 138 10.51 -11.69 2.83
N GLU A 139 9.65 -11.08 3.64
CA GLU A 139 8.56 -11.74 4.35
C GLU A 139 7.55 -12.34 3.37
N SER A 140 7.01 -11.56 2.43
CA SER A 140 6.12 -12.04 1.38
C SER A 140 6.72 -13.20 0.60
N ARG A 141 8.02 -13.14 0.25
CA ARG A 141 8.68 -14.24 -0.44
C ARG A 141 8.76 -15.51 0.42
N TYR A 142 9.03 -15.36 1.72
CA TYR A 142 9.03 -16.48 2.65
C TYR A 142 7.63 -17.12 2.76
N VAL A 143 6.59 -16.29 2.92
CA VAL A 143 5.20 -16.74 2.98
C VAL A 143 4.79 -17.44 1.69
N LEU A 144 5.14 -16.90 0.52
CA LEU A 144 4.88 -17.54 -0.77
C LEU A 144 5.55 -18.91 -0.88
N GLY A 145 6.77 -19.05 -0.36
CA GLY A 145 7.46 -20.35 -0.28
C GLY A 145 6.64 -21.36 0.53
N ARG A 146 6.18 -20.98 1.73
CA ARG A 146 5.30 -21.82 2.56
C ARG A 146 3.94 -22.09 1.92
N MET A 147 3.40 -21.12 1.20
CA MET A 147 2.15 -21.25 0.45
C MET A 147 2.28 -22.27 -0.68
N SER A 148 3.46 -22.36 -1.32
CA SER A 148 3.75 -23.36 -2.35
C SER A 148 3.82 -24.79 -1.80
N GLU A 149 4.24 -24.97 -0.55
CA GLU A 149 4.25 -26.28 0.13
C GLU A 149 2.84 -26.71 0.62
N THR A 150 1.89 -25.77 0.66
CA THR A 150 0.57 -25.98 1.26
C THR A 150 -0.45 -26.47 0.21
N ARG A 151 -1.02 -27.67 0.41
CA ARG A 151 -1.94 -28.27 -0.56
C ARG A 151 -3.35 -27.66 -0.56
N SER A 152 -3.88 -27.33 0.61
CA SER A 152 -5.26 -26.84 0.76
C SER A 152 -5.40 -25.37 0.35
N LEU A 153 -6.48 -25.01 -0.34
CA LEU A 153 -6.80 -23.61 -0.67
C LEU A 153 -6.94 -22.74 0.58
N LEU A 154 -7.62 -23.25 1.61
CA LEU A 154 -7.79 -22.54 2.89
C LEU A 154 -6.45 -22.24 3.55
N GLY A 155 -5.52 -23.20 3.54
CA GLY A 155 -4.16 -22.98 4.03
C GLY A 155 -3.40 -21.91 3.24
N LYS A 156 -3.61 -21.81 1.92
CA LYS A 156 -3.03 -20.73 1.12
C LYS A 156 -3.63 -19.36 1.46
N LEU A 157 -4.95 -19.30 1.66
CA LEU A 157 -5.62 -18.09 2.13
C LEU A 157 -5.15 -17.68 3.53
N ALA A 158 -4.90 -18.65 4.43
CA ALA A 158 -4.34 -18.40 5.75
C ALA A 158 -2.92 -17.82 5.66
N TRP A 159 -2.06 -18.36 4.79
CA TRP A 159 -0.74 -17.78 4.54
C TRP A 159 -0.82 -16.35 4.00
N LEU A 160 -1.75 -16.06 3.09
CA LEU A 160 -1.99 -14.70 2.60
C LEU A 160 -2.46 -13.74 3.70
N ALA A 161 -3.30 -14.22 4.64
CA ALA A 161 -3.67 -13.43 5.80
C ALA A 161 -2.45 -13.17 6.71
N VAL A 162 -1.56 -14.15 6.88
CA VAL A 162 -0.30 -13.97 7.63
C VAL A 162 0.57 -12.90 6.98
N ASP A 163 0.74 -12.91 5.65
CA ASP A 163 1.49 -11.89 4.90
C ASP A 163 0.92 -10.47 5.09
N ALA A 164 -0.40 -10.34 5.00
CA ALA A 164 -1.07 -9.06 5.24
C ALA A 164 -0.87 -8.56 6.69
N VAL A 165 -1.03 -9.44 7.69
CA VAL A 165 -0.85 -9.10 9.12
C VAL A 165 0.61 -8.77 9.44
N ALA A 166 1.55 -9.53 8.88
CA ALA A 166 2.98 -9.27 9.04
C ALA A 166 3.35 -7.91 8.43
N THR A 167 2.87 -7.61 7.22
CA THR A 167 3.05 -6.30 6.59
C THR A 167 2.41 -5.17 7.40
N CYS A 168 1.17 -5.34 7.90
CA CYS A 168 0.53 -4.40 8.84
C CYS A 168 1.44 -4.12 10.04
N THR A 169 1.98 -5.18 10.65
CA THR A 169 2.80 -5.09 11.86
C THR A 169 4.12 -4.38 11.59
N ILE A 170 4.80 -4.71 10.48
CA ILE A 170 6.04 -4.07 10.07
C ILE A 170 5.81 -2.57 9.87
N VAL A 171 4.81 -2.20 9.07
CA VAL A 171 4.49 -0.80 8.79
C VAL A 171 4.13 -0.04 10.05
N PHE A 172 3.24 -0.60 10.88
CA PHE A 172 2.81 0.02 12.12
C PHE A 172 3.99 0.27 13.06
N MET A 173 4.86 -0.73 13.26
CA MET A 173 6.03 -0.60 14.13
C MET A 173 7.04 0.42 13.60
N PHE A 174 7.29 0.45 12.28
CA PHE A 174 8.19 1.43 11.67
C PHE A 174 7.63 2.85 11.74
N LEU A 175 6.33 3.05 11.49
CA LEU A 175 5.70 4.35 11.63
C LEU A 175 5.73 4.83 13.07
N TRP A 176 5.41 3.95 14.04
CA TRP A 176 5.50 4.30 15.45
C TRP A 176 6.93 4.65 15.86
N PHE A 177 7.88 3.75 15.59
CA PHE A 177 9.26 3.98 16.00
C PHE A 177 9.85 5.24 15.35
N SER A 178 9.55 5.49 14.08
CA SER A 178 10.00 6.69 13.39
C SER A 178 9.35 7.96 13.92
N GLY A 179 8.04 7.96 14.20
CA GLY A 179 7.38 9.10 14.85
C GLY A 179 8.01 9.40 16.21
N TRP A 180 8.22 8.38 17.03
CA TRP A 180 8.85 8.54 18.35
C TRP A 180 10.27 9.09 18.29
N LEU A 181 11.05 8.67 17.28
CA LEU A 181 12.42 9.11 17.06
C LEU A 181 12.51 10.53 16.47
N LEU A 182 11.61 10.87 15.54
CA LEU A 182 11.70 12.08 14.72
C LEU A 182 10.89 13.26 15.28
N LEU A 183 9.82 13.02 16.05
CA LEU A 183 9.02 14.10 16.66
C LEU A 183 9.85 15.10 17.49
N PRO A 184 10.85 14.69 18.29
CA PRO A 184 11.72 15.63 19.01
C PRO A 184 12.55 16.56 18.12
N LEU A 185 12.73 16.22 16.84
CA LEU A 185 13.48 17.05 15.88
C LEU A 185 12.59 18.12 15.23
N VAL A 186 11.26 18.05 15.41
CA VAL A 186 10.33 19.02 14.84
C VAL A 186 10.40 20.33 15.64
N PRO A 187 10.80 21.45 15.00
CA PRO A 187 10.84 22.74 15.68
C PRO A 187 9.46 23.14 16.24
N GLU A 188 9.43 23.79 17.40
CA GLU A 188 8.17 24.15 18.07
C GLU A 188 7.23 24.99 17.22
N ASN A 189 7.79 25.91 16.42
CA ASN A 189 7.04 26.74 15.50
C ASN A 189 6.41 25.96 14.33
N SER A 190 6.82 24.70 14.10
CA SER A 190 6.34 23.84 13.02
C SER A 190 5.43 22.70 13.52
N LEU A 191 5.17 22.60 14.83
CA LEU A 191 4.43 21.48 15.41
C LEU A 191 2.98 21.38 14.89
N TYR A 192 2.39 22.49 14.45
CA TYR A 192 1.07 22.50 13.83
C TYR A 192 1.01 21.60 12.57
N ALA A 193 2.13 21.44 11.84
CA ALA A 193 2.20 20.62 10.63
C ALA A 193 2.07 19.11 10.91
N VAL A 194 2.34 18.69 12.15
CA VAL A 194 2.20 17.32 12.65
C VAL A 194 1.05 17.19 13.67
N GLY A 195 0.08 18.11 13.64
CA GLY A 195 -1.07 18.08 14.55
C GLY A 195 -0.73 18.34 16.01
N CYS A 196 0.32 19.13 16.27
CA CYS A 196 0.84 19.44 17.61
C CYS A 196 1.28 18.22 18.42
N LEU A 197 1.60 17.10 17.74
CA LEU A 197 2.18 15.92 18.36
C LEU A 197 3.58 16.23 18.93
N THR A 198 3.83 15.74 20.13
CA THR A 198 5.12 15.70 20.81
C THR A 198 5.42 14.27 21.20
N ARG A 199 6.63 14.02 21.69
CA ARG A 199 6.99 12.70 22.21
C ARG A 199 6.11 12.27 23.39
N ASP A 200 5.63 13.21 24.19
CA ASP A 200 4.89 12.92 25.42
C ASP A 200 3.42 12.55 25.16
N ASN A 201 2.83 13.05 24.07
CA ASN A 201 1.45 12.74 23.68
C ASN A 201 1.34 11.74 22.52
N TYR A 202 2.48 11.27 22.00
CA TYR A 202 2.56 10.27 20.94
C TYR A 202 2.53 8.85 21.50
N ASP A 203 1.34 8.45 21.95
CA ASP A 203 1.07 7.14 22.52
C ASP A 203 0.50 6.14 21.50
N PHE A 204 0.19 4.92 21.97
CA PHE A 204 -0.37 3.87 21.12
C PHE A 204 -1.74 4.25 20.53
N ALA A 205 -2.60 4.90 21.32
CA ALA A 205 -3.93 5.27 20.87
C ALA A 205 -3.85 6.27 19.71
N ARG A 206 -2.98 7.28 19.82
CA ARG A 206 -2.68 8.21 18.72
C ARG A 206 -2.09 7.51 17.52
N MET A 207 -1.20 6.53 17.72
CA MET A 207 -0.67 5.76 16.60
C MET A 207 -1.76 4.94 15.88
N VAL A 208 -2.73 4.39 16.61
CA VAL A 208 -3.89 3.73 16.02
C VAL A 208 -4.73 4.73 15.22
N ASP A 209 -5.01 5.92 15.78
CA ASP A 209 -5.74 6.98 15.07
C ASP A 209 -5.03 7.38 13.76
N ILE A 210 -3.71 7.56 13.79
CA ILE A 210 -2.90 7.88 12.61
C ILE A 210 -2.98 6.73 11.59
N THR A 211 -2.89 5.49 12.03
CA THR A 211 -2.97 4.31 11.15
C THR A 211 -4.33 4.23 10.47
N VAL A 212 -5.41 4.40 11.23
CA VAL A 212 -6.78 4.41 10.71
C VAL A 212 -6.94 5.55 9.71
N ALA A 213 -6.48 6.75 10.05
CA ALA A 213 -6.53 7.93 9.19
C ALA A 213 -5.77 7.71 7.88
N GLY A 214 -4.61 7.05 7.94
CA GLY A 214 -3.82 6.68 6.77
C GLY A 214 -4.53 5.66 5.89
N LEU A 215 -5.11 4.60 6.48
CA LEU A 215 -5.85 3.56 5.76
C LEU A 215 -7.09 4.11 5.05
N THR A 216 -7.73 5.13 5.61
CA THR A 216 -8.94 5.74 5.02
C THR A 216 -8.65 6.98 4.19
N PHE A 217 -7.39 7.44 4.14
CA PHE A 217 -7.01 8.76 3.64
C PHE A 217 -7.92 9.88 4.20
N SER A 218 -8.35 9.73 5.45
CA SER A 218 -9.24 10.69 6.12
C SER A 218 -8.64 11.13 7.45
N THR A 219 -8.48 12.43 7.63
CA THR A 219 -7.99 13.02 8.86
C THR A 219 -9.15 13.10 9.87
N PRO A 220 -9.06 12.49 11.07
CA PRO A 220 -10.06 12.67 12.11
C PRO A 220 -10.26 14.15 12.46
N PRO A 221 -11.49 14.56 12.86
CA PRO A 221 -11.71 15.89 13.42
C PRO A 221 -10.71 16.19 14.54
N GLY A 222 -10.17 17.40 14.54
CA GLY A 222 -9.20 17.81 15.54
C GLY A 222 -7.77 17.28 15.33
N THR A 223 -7.42 16.82 14.13
CA THR A 223 -6.05 16.44 13.74
C THR A 223 -5.68 17.05 12.38
N LEU A 224 -4.39 17.15 12.07
CA LEU A 224 -3.90 17.65 10.77
C LEU A 224 -2.94 16.63 10.15
N ASN A 225 -3.09 16.37 8.85
CA ASN A 225 -2.16 15.58 8.04
C ASN A 225 -1.93 14.11 8.45
N TYR A 226 -2.75 13.53 9.34
CA TYR A 226 -2.58 12.11 9.72
C TYR A 226 -2.77 11.16 8.53
N ASP A 227 -3.59 11.56 7.57
CA ASP A 227 -3.83 10.86 6.31
C ASP A 227 -2.59 10.78 5.40
N VAL A 228 -1.57 11.63 5.61
CA VAL A 228 -0.26 11.51 4.93
C VAL A 228 0.41 10.18 5.26
N SER A 229 0.14 9.60 6.44
CA SER A 229 0.60 8.25 6.79
C SER A 229 0.09 7.19 5.81
N GLY A 230 -1.05 7.43 5.15
CA GLY A 230 -1.61 6.56 4.13
C GLY A 230 -0.64 6.33 2.98
N ILE A 231 0.13 7.35 2.59
CA ILE A 231 1.14 7.21 1.53
C ILE A 231 2.14 6.10 1.88
N TYR A 232 2.59 6.06 3.13
CA TYR A 232 3.55 5.07 3.63
C TYR A 232 2.91 3.71 3.79
N ILE A 233 1.70 3.66 4.36
CA ILE A 233 0.98 2.41 4.53
C ILE A 233 0.78 1.76 3.16
N PHE A 234 0.13 2.46 2.21
CA PHE A 234 -0.18 1.89 0.91
C PHE A 234 1.05 1.58 0.05
N SER A 235 2.13 2.36 0.14
CA SER A 235 3.37 2.02 -0.55
C SER A 235 4.00 0.76 0.02
N SER A 236 4.00 0.58 1.35
CA SER A 236 4.56 -0.62 1.98
C SER A 236 3.70 -1.85 1.79
N PHE A 237 2.40 -1.67 1.58
CA PHE A 237 1.52 -2.75 1.14
C PHE A 237 1.71 -3.14 -0.33
N PHE A 238 2.49 -2.41 -1.12
CA PHE A 238 2.61 -2.65 -2.56
C PHE A 238 2.93 -4.12 -2.90
N THR A 239 3.78 -4.75 -2.11
CA THR A 239 4.28 -6.11 -2.31
C THR A 239 3.22 -7.15 -1.95
N SER A 240 2.61 -7.03 -0.77
CA SER A 240 1.50 -7.87 -0.32
C SER A 240 0.29 -7.71 -1.24
N PHE A 241 -0.10 -6.47 -1.56
CA PHE A 241 -1.18 -6.13 -2.49
C PHE A 241 -0.98 -6.79 -3.85
N TRP A 242 0.27 -6.87 -4.31
CA TRP A 242 0.56 -7.51 -5.59
C TRP A 242 0.27 -9.01 -5.58
N VAL A 243 0.59 -9.70 -4.48
CA VAL A 243 0.26 -11.12 -4.30
C VAL A 243 -1.25 -11.31 -4.28
N TRP A 244 -1.98 -10.45 -3.55
CA TRP A 244 -3.44 -10.47 -3.52
C TRP A 244 -4.06 -10.24 -4.90
N LEU A 245 -3.57 -9.26 -5.66
CA LEU A 245 -4.03 -9.02 -7.03
C LEU A 245 -3.74 -10.21 -7.94
N TYR A 246 -2.54 -10.78 -7.86
CA TYR A 246 -2.17 -11.94 -8.67
C TYR A 246 -3.06 -13.16 -8.37
N LEU A 247 -3.25 -13.50 -7.10
CA LEU A 247 -4.11 -14.62 -6.72
C LEU A 247 -5.57 -14.34 -7.06
N GLY A 248 -6.08 -13.16 -6.67
CA GLY A 248 -7.46 -12.76 -6.90
C GLY A 248 -7.82 -12.75 -8.38
N SER A 249 -6.98 -12.14 -9.23
CA SER A 249 -7.19 -12.16 -10.68
C SER A 249 -7.12 -13.57 -11.26
N SER A 250 -6.22 -14.42 -10.76
CA SER A 250 -6.11 -15.80 -11.20
C SER A 250 -7.33 -16.64 -10.85
N LEU A 251 -7.89 -16.45 -9.64
CA LEU A 251 -9.13 -17.09 -9.22
C LEU A 251 -10.34 -16.58 -10.03
N LEU A 252 -10.39 -15.29 -10.36
CA LEU A 252 -11.44 -14.72 -11.20
C LEU A 252 -11.41 -15.28 -12.62
N VAL A 253 -10.23 -15.34 -13.25
CA VAL A 253 -10.07 -15.95 -14.59
C VAL A 253 -10.48 -17.42 -14.56
N ARG A 254 -10.05 -18.15 -13.52
CA ARG A 254 -10.40 -19.56 -13.38
C ARG A 254 -11.89 -19.78 -13.14
N GLY A 255 -12.51 -18.95 -12.32
CA GLY A 255 -13.96 -18.94 -12.10
C GLY A 255 -14.72 -18.65 -13.40
N ALA A 256 -14.26 -17.67 -14.19
CA ALA A 256 -14.81 -17.38 -15.52
C ALA A 256 -14.64 -18.58 -16.48
N GLY A 257 -13.52 -19.31 -16.38
CA GLY A 257 -13.25 -20.53 -17.15
C GLY A 257 -14.20 -21.70 -16.86
N LEU A 258 -14.96 -21.67 -15.76
CA LEU A 258 -16.00 -22.67 -15.49
C LEU A 258 -17.19 -22.54 -16.46
N LEU A 259 -17.38 -21.37 -17.08
CA LEU A 259 -18.41 -21.14 -18.08
C LEU A 259 -17.87 -21.47 -19.48
N PRO A 260 -18.42 -22.47 -20.21
CA PRO A 260 -17.94 -22.85 -21.54
C PRO A 260 -17.76 -21.71 -22.55
N PRO A 261 -18.70 -20.73 -22.68
CA PRO A 261 -18.50 -19.64 -23.63
C PRO A 261 -17.30 -18.76 -23.25
N LEU A 262 -17.17 -18.40 -21.97
CA LEU A 262 -16.04 -17.60 -21.47
C LEU A 262 -14.72 -18.35 -21.60
N ARG A 263 -14.68 -19.65 -21.30
CA ARG A 263 -13.48 -20.48 -21.51
C ARG A 263 -13.04 -20.46 -22.97
N SER A 264 -13.98 -20.61 -23.90
CA SER A 264 -13.69 -20.57 -25.34
C SER A 264 -13.18 -19.20 -25.79
N PHE A 265 -13.69 -18.13 -25.18
CA PHE A 265 -13.26 -16.75 -25.42
C PHE A 265 -11.86 -16.50 -24.86
N LEU A 266 -11.61 -16.87 -23.59
CA LEU A 266 -10.31 -16.77 -22.93
C LEU A 266 -9.23 -17.52 -23.70
N ARG A 267 -9.53 -18.74 -24.18
CA ARG A 267 -8.59 -19.54 -24.98
C ARG A 267 -8.33 -18.92 -26.36
N ARG A 268 -9.39 -18.57 -27.12
CA ARG A 268 -9.24 -18.13 -28.52
C ARG A 268 -8.88 -16.65 -28.66
N ALA A 269 -9.65 -15.77 -28.01
CA ALA A 269 -9.50 -14.32 -28.15
C ALA A 269 -8.38 -13.78 -27.26
N CYS A 270 -8.35 -14.18 -25.99
CA CYS A 270 -7.34 -13.69 -25.05
C CYS A 270 -6.02 -14.47 -25.10
N ARG A 271 -5.99 -15.65 -25.74
CA ARG A 271 -4.82 -16.53 -25.85
C ARG A 271 -4.16 -16.77 -24.49
N VAL A 272 -4.97 -17.16 -23.49
CA VAL A 272 -4.51 -17.39 -22.10
C VAL A 272 -3.30 -18.32 -22.02
N ASP A 273 -3.19 -19.32 -22.91
CA ASP A 273 -2.06 -20.26 -22.93
C ASP A 273 -0.72 -19.61 -23.34
N ASP A 274 -0.77 -18.58 -24.18
CA ASP A 274 0.42 -17.89 -24.70
C ASP A 274 0.81 -16.67 -23.84
N PHE A 275 -0.20 -16.00 -23.26
CA PHE A 275 -0.05 -14.71 -22.57
C PHE A 275 -0.86 -14.64 -21.26
N PRO A 276 -0.70 -15.61 -20.33
CA PRO A 276 -1.54 -15.70 -19.13
C PRO A 276 -1.45 -14.45 -18.27
N LEU A 277 -0.24 -13.89 -18.09
CA LEU A 277 -0.04 -12.70 -17.27
C LEU A 277 -0.64 -11.44 -17.90
N ARG A 278 -0.82 -11.37 -19.22
CA ARG A 278 -1.55 -10.25 -19.85
C ARG A 278 -3.03 -10.28 -19.56
N VAL A 279 -3.61 -11.49 -19.53
CA VAL A 279 -5.01 -11.66 -19.13
C VAL A 279 -5.18 -11.28 -17.66
N LEU A 280 -4.26 -11.73 -16.80
CA LEU A 280 -4.24 -11.31 -15.40
C LEU A 280 -4.01 -9.80 -15.23
N ALA A 281 -3.23 -9.15 -16.11
CA ALA A 281 -3.05 -7.71 -16.12
C ALA A 281 -4.38 -6.98 -16.32
N VAL A 282 -5.17 -7.41 -17.33
CA VAL A 282 -6.49 -6.81 -17.62
C VAL A 282 -7.44 -7.03 -16.47
N ILE A 283 -7.54 -8.27 -15.95
CA ILE A 283 -8.43 -8.57 -14.82
C ILE A 283 -8.00 -7.80 -13.56
N SER A 284 -6.70 -7.73 -13.26
CA SER A 284 -6.19 -6.94 -12.13
C SER A 284 -6.47 -5.45 -12.30
N GLY A 285 -6.37 -4.93 -13.53
CA GLY A 285 -6.76 -3.55 -13.85
C GLY A 285 -8.24 -3.29 -13.64
N LEU A 286 -9.11 -4.23 -14.01
CA LEU A 286 -10.55 -4.15 -13.74
C LEU A 286 -10.87 -4.22 -12.25
N VAL A 287 -10.18 -5.09 -11.50
CA VAL A 287 -10.30 -5.16 -10.04
C VAL A 287 -9.85 -3.84 -9.40
N ALA A 288 -8.69 -3.30 -9.79
CA ALA A 288 -8.19 -2.03 -9.30
C ALA A 288 -9.16 -0.87 -9.61
N LEU A 289 -9.71 -0.83 -10.83
CA LEU A 289 -10.75 0.12 -11.21
C LEU A 289 -12.01 -0.03 -10.33
N GLY A 290 -12.50 -1.26 -10.14
CA GLY A 290 -13.65 -1.54 -9.29
C GLY A 290 -13.44 -1.11 -7.83
N LEU A 291 -12.25 -1.39 -7.28
CA LEU A 291 -11.87 -0.95 -5.94
C LEU A 291 -11.77 0.58 -5.84
N PHE A 292 -11.27 1.25 -6.88
CA PHE A 292 -11.21 2.71 -6.93
C PHE A 292 -12.60 3.36 -7.03
N LEU A 293 -13.55 2.70 -7.70
CA LEU A 293 -14.93 3.16 -7.81
C LEU A 293 -15.79 2.83 -6.58
N LEU A 294 -15.29 2.02 -5.65
CA LEU A 294 -16.01 1.59 -4.46
C LEU A 294 -16.29 2.74 -3.46
N PRO A 295 -15.34 3.64 -3.12
CA PRO A 295 -15.58 4.71 -2.16
C PRO A 295 -16.79 5.61 -2.46
N PRO A 296 -17.01 6.14 -3.68
CA PRO A 296 -18.21 6.94 -3.95
C PRO A 296 -19.52 6.13 -3.87
N LEU A 297 -19.47 4.81 -4.08
CA LEU A 297 -20.63 3.92 -3.91
C LEU A 297 -20.92 3.62 -2.44
N VAL A 298 -19.88 3.54 -1.60
CA VAL A 298 -19.98 3.23 -0.16
C VAL A 298 -20.22 4.48 0.69
N ARG A 299 -19.72 5.65 0.27
CA ARG A 299 -19.84 6.91 1.02
C ARG A 299 -21.28 7.26 1.44
N PRO A 300 -22.32 7.07 0.61
CA PRO A 300 -23.72 7.31 1.02
C PRO A 300 -24.20 6.39 2.15
N LEU A 301 -23.55 5.25 2.36
CA LEU A 301 -23.88 4.30 3.43
C LEU A 301 -23.21 4.65 4.77
N LEU A 302 -22.24 5.57 4.77
CA LEU A 302 -21.57 6.03 6.00
C LEU A 302 -22.46 7.02 6.78
N PRO A 303 -22.38 7.08 8.12
CA PRO A 303 -23.06 8.10 8.92
C PRO A 303 -22.75 9.52 8.45
N ALA A 304 -23.74 10.42 8.49
CA ALA A 304 -23.63 11.79 7.97
C ALA A 304 -22.42 12.57 8.51
N GLU A 305 -22.07 12.36 9.77
CA GLU A 305 -20.90 12.97 10.44
C GLU A 305 -19.56 12.64 9.75
N ARG A 306 -19.48 11.52 9.02
CA ARG A 306 -18.28 11.08 8.30
C ARG A 306 -18.32 11.36 6.80
N GLN A 307 -19.45 11.85 6.28
CA GLN A 307 -19.60 12.10 4.85
C GLN A 307 -18.87 13.37 4.40
N GLY A 308 -18.54 14.32 5.30
CA GLY A 308 -17.91 15.61 4.96
C GLY A 308 -16.38 15.66 5.05
N THR A 309 -15.74 14.72 5.74
CA THR A 309 -14.31 14.82 6.08
C THR A 309 -13.42 14.25 4.97
N ASN A 310 -13.17 15.01 3.90
CA ASN A 310 -12.07 14.71 2.95
C ASN A 310 -10.68 15.09 3.53
N GLY A 311 -10.64 15.55 4.79
CA GLY A 311 -9.44 16.00 5.49
C GLY A 311 -8.79 17.25 4.88
N MET A 312 -9.51 18.02 4.07
CA MET A 312 -9.03 19.31 3.53
C MET A 312 -9.44 20.50 4.41
N GLU A 313 -10.52 20.38 5.17
CA GLU A 313 -11.07 21.45 6.01
C GLU A 313 -10.44 21.52 7.41
N GLY A 314 -9.23 20.98 7.58
CA GLY A 314 -8.52 21.05 8.86
C GLY A 314 -8.03 22.47 9.14
N ASN A 315 -8.81 23.27 9.86
CA ASN A 315 -8.32 24.52 10.44
C ASN A 315 -7.47 24.19 11.67
N ALA A 316 -6.25 24.75 11.77
CA ALA A 316 -5.35 24.45 12.88
C ALA A 316 -5.97 24.80 14.26
N HIS A 317 -6.89 25.77 14.28
CA HIS A 317 -7.62 26.19 15.48
C HIS A 317 -8.70 25.21 15.94
N ASP A 318 -9.08 24.26 15.09
CA ASP A 318 -10.04 23.19 15.41
C ASP A 318 -9.34 21.92 15.94
N ILE A 319 -8.01 21.93 16.01
CA ILE A 319 -7.20 20.84 16.57
C ILE A 319 -7.17 20.99 18.09
N ASP A 320 -7.87 20.11 18.79
CA ASP A 320 -7.97 20.12 20.26
C ASP A 320 -6.59 20.16 20.92
N LEU A 321 -5.64 19.35 20.45
CA LEU A 321 -4.26 19.32 20.96
C LEU A 321 -3.53 20.65 20.79
N CYS A 322 -3.72 21.32 19.65
CA CYS A 322 -3.09 22.64 19.43
C CYS A 322 -3.75 23.71 20.31
N ARG A 323 -5.07 23.64 20.46
CA ARG A 323 -5.86 24.55 21.30
C ARG A 323 -5.47 24.43 22.78
N GLU A 324 -5.40 23.21 23.30
CA GLU A 324 -4.97 22.94 24.69
C GLU A 324 -3.58 23.54 24.97
N ARG A 325 -2.63 23.32 24.05
CA ARG A 325 -1.27 23.84 24.21
C ARG A 325 -1.17 25.35 24.07
N GLU A 326 -2.01 25.97 23.25
CA GLU A 326 -2.12 27.42 23.16
C GLU A 326 -2.67 27.99 24.48
N LEU A 327 -3.69 27.37 25.06
CA LEU A 327 -4.23 27.75 26.37
C LEU A 327 -3.21 27.59 27.50
N GLU A 328 -2.40 26.52 27.48
CA GLU A 328 -1.30 26.33 28.44
C GLU A 328 -0.24 27.42 28.34
N ARG A 329 0.18 27.79 27.12
CA ARG A 329 1.12 28.90 26.91
C ARG A 329 0.54 30.21 27.44
N MET A 330 -0.72 30.51 27.13
CA MET A 330 -1.39 31.71 27.64
C MET A 330 -1.44 31.73 29.17
N ARG A 331 -1.74 30.59 29.82
CA ARG A 331 -1.70 30.47 31.29
C ARG A 331 -0.30 30.74 31.85
N GLN A 332 0.74 30.18 31.24
CA GLN A 332 2.13 30.39 31.68
C GLN A 332 2.54 31.86 31.57
N TYR A 333 2.16 32.55 30.48
CA TYR A 333 2.42 33.99 30.34
C TYR A 333 1.70 34.82 31.40
N MET A 334 0.43 34.52 31.72
CA MET A 334 -0.31 35.26 32.74
C MET A 334 0.28 35.08 34.14
N VAL A 335 0.73 33.87 34.49
CA VAL A 335 1.39 33.59 35.78
C VAL A 335 2.77 34.25 35.85
N GLY A 336 3.54 34.23 34.75
CA GLY A 336 4.88 34.82 34.69
C GLY A 336 4.92 36.34 34.78
N ASP A 337 3.90 37.03 34.28
CA ASP A 337 3.81 38.49 34.28
C ASP A 337 3.39 39.10 35.64
N GLY A 338 3.14 38.28 36.67
CA GLY A 338 2.72 38.75 37.99
C GLY A 338 1.38 39.50 37.99
N ARG A 339 0.59 39.36 36.92
CA ARG A 339 -0.77 39.91 36.82
C ARG A 339 -1.76 38.91 37.38
N PHE A 340 -1.80 38.79 38.69
CA PHE A 340 -2.92 38.21 39.43
C PHE A 340 -3.36 39.17 40.53
#